data_AF-A0A453CQ72-F1
#
_entry.id   AF-A0A453CQ72-F1
#
_cell.length_a   1.000
_cell.length_b   1.000
_cell.length_c   1.000
_cell.angle_alpha   90.00
_cell.angle_beta   90.00
_cell.angle_gamma   90.00
#
_symmetry.space_group_name_H-M   'P 1'
#
loop_
_entity.id
_entity.type
_entity.pdbx_description
1 polymer ?
#
loop_
_entity_poly.entity_id
_entity_poly.type
_entity_poly.pdbx_seq_one_letter_code
_entity_poly.pdbx_strand_id
1 'polypeptide(L)'
;MLRPLSSAIKIDETEIQAAKWMPLEEFVKQPFIQEDHMFQKIMDICIQRLRKCYCGLTAHNVVSKFDGRQSTLYYNVGEPEDVNCDAA
;
A
#
# COMPACT_ATOMS: atom_id res chain seq x y z
N MET A 1 -2.10 -1.02 1.36
CA MET A 1 -2.90 -0.77 0.13
C MET A 1 -3.88 0.32 0.43
N LEU A 2 -3.90 1.38 -0.37
CA LEU A 2 -4.87 2.46 -0.26
C LEU A 2 -6.26 1.94 -0.63
N ARG A 3 -7.30 2.46 0.03
CA ARG A 3 -8.69 2.13 -0.27
C ARG A 3 -9.25 3.22 -1.19
N PRO A 4 -9.68 2.89 -2.42
CA PRO A 4 -10.28 3.87 -3.29
C PRO A 4 -11.62 4.34 -2.70
N LEU A 5 -11.86 5.65 -2.73
CA LEU A 5 -13.17 6.23 -2.41
C LEU A 5 -14.13 6.19 -3.62
N SER A 6 -13.60 5.95 -4.82
CA SER A 6 -14.32 5.85 -6.09
C SER A 6 -13.52 5.00 -7.09
N SER A 7 -14.22 4.37 -8.04
CA SER A 7 -13.62 3.68 -9.19
C SER A 7 -13.52 4.56 -10.44
N ALA A 8 -14.09 5.77 -10.42
CA ALA A 8 -14.00 6.70 -11.55
C ALA A 8 -12.59 7.27 -11.68
N ILE A 9 -11.97 7.07 -12.85
CA ILE A 9 -10.65 7.62 -13.17
C ILE A 9 -10.83 8.95 -13.90
N LYS A 10 -10.17 10.00 -13.39
CA LYS A 10 -9.95 11.27 -14.09
C LYS A 10 -8.46 11.36 -14.39
N ILE A 11 -8.10 11.35 -15.67
CA ILE A 11 -6.69 11.37 -16.08
C ILE A 11 -6.17 12.79 -15.93
N ASP A 12 -5.00 12.92 -15.31
CA ASP A 12 -4.22 14.15 -15.39
C ASP A 12 -3.40 14.14 -16.68
N GLU A 13 -3.96 14.74 -17.73
CA GLU A 13 -3.36 14.78 -19.06
C GLU A 13 -2.06 15.61 -19.13
N THR A 14 -1.70 16.32 -18.05
CA THR A 14 -0.45 17.08 -17.98
C THR A 14 0.76 16.22 -17.63
N GLU A 15 0.56 15.16 -16.83
CA GLU A 15 1.63 14.29 -16.34
C GLU A 15 1.60 12.87 -16.93
N ILE A 16 0.40 12.29 -17.13
CA ILE A 16 0.27 10.89 -17.53
C ILE A 16 -0.57 10.71 -18.79
N GLN A 17 -0.11 9.84 -19.68
CA GLN A 17 -0.78 9.55 -20.94
C GLN A 17 -2.07 8.74 -20.77
N ALA A 18 -2.10 7.79 -19.81
CA ALA A 18 -3.24 6.90 -19.62
C ALA A 18 -3.28 6.34 -18.19
N ALA A 19 -4.50 6.08 -17.71
CA ALA A 19 -4.75 5.31 -16.50
C ALA A 19 -5.97 4.40 -16.71
N LYS A 20 -5.85 3.14 -16.28
CA LYS A 20 -6.95 2.18 -16.31
C LYS A 20 -6.87 1.27 -15.09
N TRP A 21 -8.01 0.75 -14.67
CA TRP A 21 -8.02 -0.42 -13.78
C TRP A 21 -7.46 -1.62 -14.55
N MET A 22 -6.59 -2.38 -13.90
CA MET A 22 -6.00 -3.58 -14.46
C MET A 22 -6.15 -4.72 -13.46
N PRO A 23 -6.58 -5.92 -13.89
CA PRO A 23 -6.55 -7.10 -13.05
C PRO A 23 -5.14 -7.34 -12.50
N LEU A 24 -5.04 -7.66 -11.21
CA LEU A 24 -3.74 -7.89 -10.57
C LEU A 24 -2.94 -8.99 -11.28
N GLU A 25 -3.62 -10.05 -11.73
CA GLU A 25 -3.03 -11.17 -12.47
C GLU A 25 -2.45 -10.76 -13.83
N GLU A 26 -3.06 -9.79 -14.51
CA GLU A 26 -2.53 -9.19 -15.74
C GLU A 26 -1.30 -8.34 -15.41
N PHE A 27 -1.40 -7.53 -14.35
CA PHE A 27 -0.33 -6.62 -13.93
C PHE A 27 0.95 -7.37 -13.53
N VAL A 28 0.86 -8.38 -12.65
CA VAL A 28 2.03 -9.16 -12.18
C VAL A 28 2.74 -9.95 -13.30
N LYS A 29 2.07 -10.19 -14.42
CA LYS A 29 2.62 -10.91 -15.58
C LYS A 29 3.35 -9.99 -16.56
N GLN A 30 3.41 -8.69 -16.31
CA GLN A 30 4.13 -7.77 -17.19
C GLN A 30 5.64 -8.09 -17.18
N PRO A 31 6.31 -8.12 -18.34
CA PRO A 31 7.71 -8.56 -18.44
C PRO A 31 8.66 -7.84 -17.47
N PHE A 32 8.53 -6.51 -17.34
CA PHE A 32 9.41 -5.73 -16.45
C PHE A 32 9.26 -6.10 -14.96
N ILE A 33 8.09 -6.60 -14.54
CA ILE A 33 7.87 -7.07 -13.17
C ILE A 33 8.52 -8.44 -12.98
N GLN A 34 8.48 -9.29 -14.01
CA GLN A 34 9.03 -10.64 -13.95
C GLN A 34 10.55 -10.68 -14.10
N GLU A 35 11.13 -9.74 -14.84
CA GLU A 35 12.57 -9.71 -15.14
C GLU A 35 13.41 -9.15 -13.99
N ASP A 36 12.80 -8.33 -13.11
CA ASP A 36 13.51 -7.64 -12.03
C ASP A 36 13.11 -8.18 -10.64
N HIS A 37 14.12 -8.65 -9.90
CA HIS A 37 13.91 -9.25 -8.58
C HIS A 37 13.39 -8.26 -7.53
N MET A 38 13.72 -6.97 -7.62
CA MET A 38 13.19 -5.97 -6.70
C MET A 38 11.69 -5.77 -6.94
N PHE A 39 11.25 -5.68 -8.19
CA PHE A 39 9.83 -5.59 -8.51
C PHE A 39 9.06 -6.84 -8.07
N GLN A 40 9.62 -8.04 -8.27
CA GLN A 40 9.02 -9.27 -7.73
C GLN A 40 8.79 -9.19 -6.21
N LYS A 41 9.79 -8.74 -5.44
CA LYS A 41 9.65 -8.61 -3.97
C LYS A 41 8.60 -7.57 -3.56
N ILE A 42 8.53 -6.44 -4.26
CA ILE A 42 7.50 -5.44 -4.02
C ILE A 42 6.11 -6.04 -4.27
N MET A 43 5.94 -6.79 -5.38
CA MET A 43 4.68 -7.44 -5.70
C MET A 43 4.28 -8.52 -4.69
N ASP A 44 5.23 -9.29 -4.18
CA ASP A 44 4.97 -10.27 -3.12
C ASP A 44 4.41 -9.60 -1.86
N ILE A 45 4.98 -8.46 -1.43
CA ILE A 45 4.48 -7.69 -0.28
C ILE A 45 3.06 -7.19 -0.55
N CYS A 46 2.82 -6.67 -1.76
CA CYS A 46 1.49 -6.20 -2.19
C CYS A 46 0.44 -7.31 -2.14
N ILE A 47 0.76 -8.50 -2.66
CA ILE A 47 -0.11 -9.67 -2.66
C ILE A 47 -0.38 -10.16 -1.23
N GLN A 48 0.66 -10.23 -0.39
CA GLN A 48 0.48 -10.61 1.03
C GLN A 48 -0.40 -9.61 1.77
N ARG A 49 -0.28 -8.30 1.48
CA ARG A 49 -1.17 -7.29 2.04
C ARG A 49 -2.62 -7.50 1.60
N LEU A 50 -2.86 -7.79 0.33
CA LEU A 50 -4.21 -8.05 -0.19
C LEU A 50 -4.84 -9.31 0.41
N ARG A 51 -4.02 -10.35 0.68
CA ARG A 51 -4.43 -11.58 1.38
C ARG A 51 -4.60 -11.40 2.90
N LYS A 52 -4.41 -10.18 3.42
CA LYS A 52 -4.39 -9.87 4.86
C LYS A 52 -3.31 -10.64 5.65
N CYS A 53 -2.28 -11.15 4.97
CA CYS A 53 -1.14 -11.84 5.59
C CYS A 53 0.03 -10.90 5.94
N TYR A 54 -0.08 -9.61 5.60
CA TYR A 54 0.94 -8.61 5.90
C TYR A 54 0.31 -7.32 6.42
N CYS A 55 0.59 -6.98 7.68
CA CYS A 55 0.01 -5.83 8.36
C CYS A 55 0.76 -4.51 8.12
N GLY A 56 2.01 -4.55 7.63
CA GLY A 56 2.81 -3.35 7.39
C GLY A 56 3.00 -2.50 8.64
N LEU A 57 3.12 -1.19 8.45
CA LEU A 57 3.17 -0.20 9.53
C LEU A 57 1.90 0.64 9.51
N THR A 58 1.34 0.89 10.69
CA THR A 58 0.17 1.75 10.88
C THR A 58 0.62 3.15 11.29
N ALA A 59 -0.02 4.17 10.71
CA ALA A 59 0.21 5.56 11.06
C ALA A 59 -0.59 5.95 12.33
N HIS A 60 0.10 6.54 13.30
CA HIS A 60 -0.51 7.11 14.50
C HIS A 60 -0.11 8.57 14.65
N ASN A 61 -1.10 9.45 14.78
CA ASN A 61 -0.86 10.86 15.05
C ASN A 61 -0.49 11.04 16.52
N VAL A 62 0.67 11.66 16.75
CA VAL A 62 1.21 11.95 18.09
C VAL A 62 1.52 13.43 18.20
N VAL A 63 1.55 13.93 19.44
CA VAL A 63 1.93 15.32 19.73
C VAL A 63 3.26 15.31 20.47
N SER A 64 4.23 16.05 19.93
CA SER A 64 5.55 16.18 20.53
C SER A 64 5.46 16.93 21.87
N LYS A 65 6.11 16.37 22.91
CA LYS A 65 6.19 17.02 24.21
C LYS A 65 7.11 18.23 24.23
N PHE A 66 8.04 18.34 23.28
CA PHE A 66 9.06 19.39 23.27
C PHE A 66 8.55 20.70 22.67
N ASP A 67 7.70 20.63 21.65
CA ASP A 67 7.24 21.79 20.88
C ASP A 67 5.72 21.79 20.60
N GLY A 68 4.98 20.78 21.09
CA GLY A 68 3.53 20.69 20.93
C GLY A 68 3.07 20.41 19.49
N ARG A 69 3.99 20.13 18.56
CA ARG A 69 3.64 19.91 17.15
C ARG A 69 3.10 18.51 16.92
N GLN A 70 2.19 18.40 15.95
CA GLN A 70 1.69 17.10 15.47
C GLN A 70 2.76 16.42 14.61
N SER A 71 2.93 15.12 14.84
CA SER A 71 3.80 14.23 14.07
C SER A 71 3.08 12.92 13.81
N THR A 72 3.51 12.17 12.80
CA THR A 72 2.98 10.83 12.51
C THR A 72 4.03 9.78 12.79
N LEU A 73 3.74 8.85 13.69
CA LEU A 73 4.57 7.69 14.00
C LEU A 73 4.05 6.46 13.24
N TYR A 74 4.94 5.78 12.53
CA TYR A 74 4.64 4.54 11.82
C TYR A 74 5.24 3.35 12.57
N TYR A 75 4.41 2.42 13.03
CA TYR A 75 4.88 1.22 13.74
C TYR A 75 3.96 0.02 13.49
N ASN A 76 4.45 -1.18 13.77
CA ASN A 76 3.65 -2.40 13.67
C ASN A 76 2.75 -2.52 14.92
N VAL A 77 1.45 -2.65 14.72
CA VAL A 77 0.43 -2.67 15.79
C VAL A 77 0.07 -4.10 16.23
N GLY A 78 0.55 -5.14 15.52
CA GLY A 78 0.22 -6.53 15.86
C GLY A 78 1.11 -7.12 16.96
N GLU A 79 0.49 -7.64 18.03
CA GLU A 79 1.04 -8.76 18.81
C GLU A 79 0.76 -10.10 18.08
N PRO A 80 1.59 -11.13 18.25
CA PRO A 80 1.72 -12.26 17.32
C PRO A 80 0.51 -13.19 17.14
N GLU A 81 -0.63 -13.00 17.81
CA GLU A 81 -1.69 -14.03 17.88
C GLU A 81 -3.07 -13.65 17.28
N ASP A 82 -3.36 -12.38 16.98
CA ASP A 82 -4.65 -11.96 16.40
C ASP A 82 -4.50 -11.06 15.16
N VAL A 83 -3.75 -11.53 14.17
CA VAL A 83 -3.44 -10.77 12.95
C VAL A 83 -4.63 -10.81 11.97
N ASN A 84 -5.74 -10.18 12.34
CA ASN A 84 -6.71 -9.72 11.36
C ASN A 84 -6.23 -8.36 10.84
N CYS A 85 -5.45 -8.35 9.75
CA CYS A 85 -5.03 -7.13 9.06
C CYS A 85 -6.19 -6.45 8.33
N ASP A 86 -7.33 -6.26 9.02
CA ASP A 86 -8.36 -5.36 8.57
C ASP A 86 -7.73 -3.98 8.48
N ALA A 87 -7.58 -3.50 7.24
CA ALA A 87 -7.14 -2.15 7.03
C ALA A 87 -8.11 -1.22 7.80
N ALA A 88 -7.55 -0.29 8.57
CA ALA A 88 -8.32 0.86 9.03
C ALA A 88 -8.92 1.59 7.82
#